data_AF-A0A6L3MJJ9-F1
#
_entry.id   AF-A0A6L3MJJ9-F1
#
_cell.length_a   1.000
_cell.length_b   1.000
_cell.length_c   1.000
_cell.angle_alpha   90.00
_cell.angle_beta   90.00
_cell.angle_gamma   90.00
#
_symmetry.space_group_name_H-M   'P 1'
#
loop_
_entity.id
_entity.type
_entity.pdbx_description
1 polymer ?
#
loop_
_entity_poly.entity_id
_entity_poly.type
_entity_poly.pdbx_seq_one_letter_code
_entity_poly.pdbx_strand_id
1 'polypeptide(L)'
;ESRDPHATGLDWPGTAAFTVALTLFTFGVIEAPARGWTHPLVVALLAGAAFGACAFVAIETRVARPMLDLSLFRIARFVGVQVLPVSTCCCYIVLLVVLPLRFIGIDGFSEIDAGWLMLAISAPMLVVPLVAATLTRWLSAGVISGLGLLLAAAGLVWLDVALRGGA
;
A
#
# COMPACT_ATOMS: atom_id res chain seq x y z
N GLU A 1 8.43 0.91 26.46
CA GLU A 1 8.87 2.19 27.02
C GLU A 1 10.36 2.41 26.72
N SER A 2 10.70 2.99 25.57
CA SER A 2 12.07 3.42 25.27
C SER A 2 12.00 4.93 25.09
N ARG A 3 12.31 5.69 26.15
CA ARG A 3 12.44 7.15 26.08
C ARG A 3 13.92 7.44 25.98
N ASP A 4 14.32 7.94 24.82
CA ASP A 4 15.68 8.41 24.58
C ASP A 4 15.91 9.74 25.32
N PRO A 5 16.77 9.80 26.34
CA PRO A 5 17.06 11.01 27.11
C PRO A 5 17.77 12.09 26.28
N HIS A 6 18.23 11.76 25.08
CA HIS A 6 18.90 12.68 24.15
C HIS A 6 18.02 13.12 22.98
N ALA A 7 16.69 12.94 23.05
CA ALA A 7 15.74 13.45 22.05
C ALA A 7 15.66 14.99 22.08
N THR A 8 16.66 15.64 21.49
CA THR A 8 16.68 17.10 21.30
C THR A 8 16.13 17.43 19.91
N GLY A 9 14.88 17.89 19.88
CA GLY A 9 14.24 18.59 18.75
C GLY A 9 13.72 17.72 17.59
N LEU A 10 12.40 17.77 17.37
CA LEU A 10 11.78 17.30 16.12
C LEU A 10 12.28 18.16 14.95
N ASP A 11 12.60 17.54 13.81
CA ASP A 11 12.85 18.27 12.55
C ASP A 11 11.54 18.90 12.06
N TRP A 12 11.21 20.07 12.61
CA TRP A 12 10.02 20.84 12.24
C TRP A 12 9.94 21.17 10.74
N PRO A 13 11.00 21.66 10.07
CA PRO A 13 10.93 21.91 8.63
C PRO A 13 10.78 20.62 7.81
N GLY A 14 11.46 19.53 8.17
CA GLY A 14 11.28 18.23 7.53
C GLY A 14 9.85 17.70 7.70
N THR A 15 9.33 17.76 8.93
CA THR A 15 7.96 17.33 9.27
C THR A 15 6.91 18.14 8.51
N ALA A 16 7.07 19.46 8.42
CA ALA A 16 6.16 20.33 7.69
C ALA A 16 6.20 20.04 6.18
N ALA A 17 7.40 19.93 5.59
CA ALA A 17 7.56 19.61 4.17
C ALA A 17 6.94 18.24 3.82
N PHE A 18 7.19 17.22 4.65
CA PHE A 18 6.62 15.89 4.47
C PHE A 18 5.09 15.90 4.59
N THR A 19 4.56 16.57 5.62
CA THR A 19 3.11 16.66 5.84
C THR A 19 2.43 17.34 4.66
N VAL A 20 2.95 18.49 4.21
CA VAL A 20 2.42 19.19 3.04
C VAL A 20 2.49 18.32 1.78
N ALA A 21 3.63 17.67 1.53
CA ALA A 21 3.78 16.78 0.38
C ALA A 21 2.77 15.63 0.41
N LEU A 22 2.60 14.98 1.56
CA LEU A 22 1.69 13.85 1.74
C LEU A 22 0.23 14.30 1.62
N THR A 23 -0.13 15.45 2.18
CA THR A 23 -1.49 16.02 2.04
C THR A 23 -1.81 16.35 0.60
N LEU A 24 -0.91 17.03 -0.12
CA LEU A 24 -1.11 17.35 -1.54
C LEU A 24 -1.21 16.09 -2.40
N PHE A 25 -0.36 15.09 -2.13
CA PHE A 25 -0.38 13.81 -2.85
C PHE A 25 -1.71 13.08 -2.63
N THR A 26 -2.10 12.91 -1.37
CA THR A 26 -3.33 12.21 -0.99
C THR A 26 -4.56 12.89 -1.58
N PHE A 27 -4.63 14.23 -1.48
CA PHE A 27 -5.73 15.00 -2.04
C PHE A 27 -5.77 14.94 -3.58
N GLY A 28 -4.61 15.01 -4.24
CA GLY A 28 -4.50 14.87 -5.69
C GLY A 28 -4.98 13.50 -6.18
N VAL A 29 -4.60 12.42 -5.50
CA VAL A 29 -5.01 11.05 -5.84
C VAL A 29 -6.50 10.83 -5.60
N ILE A 30 -7.08 11.40 -4.54
CA ILE A 30 -8.52 11.31 -4.25
C ILE A 30 -9.36 12.06 -5.30
N GLU A 31 -8.90 13.22 -5.77
CA GLU A 31 -9.61 14.04 -6.76
C GLU A 31 -9.42 13.55 -8.21
N ALA A 32 -8.38 12.77 -8.49
CA ALA A 32 -8.05 12.31 -9.84
C ALA A 32 -9.18 11.50 -10.51
N PRO A 33 -9.87 10.54 -9.85
CA PRO A 33 -11.01 9.84 -10.43
C PRO A 33 -12.22 10.74 -10.73
N ALA A 34 -12.44 11.79 -9.92
CA ALA A 34 -13.61 12.66 -10.04
C ALA A 34 -13.42 13.75 -11.11
N ARG A 35 -12.23 14.36 -11.19
CA ARG A 35 -11.94 15.50 -12.10
C ARG A 35 -11.13 15.12 -13.34
N GLY A 36 -10.52 13.93 -13.33
CA GLY A 36 -9.61 13.46 -14.36
C GLY A 36 -8.14 13.82 -14.08
N TRP A 37 -7.23 12.96 -14.54
CA TRP A 37 -5.79 13.08 -14.31
C TRP A 37 -5.13 14.30 -14.96
N THR A 38 -5.73 14.83 -16.03
CA THR A 38 -5.23 16.00 -16.77
C THR A 38 -5.81 17.32 -16.27
N HIS A 39 -6.72 17.28 -15.28
CA HIS A 39 -7.33 18.49 -14.76
C HIS A 39 -6.26 19.38 -14.09
N PRO A 40 -6.22 20.70 -14.38
CA PRO A 40 -5.16 21.59 -13.89
C PRO A 40 -4.94 21.54 -12.39
N LEU A 41 -6.02 21.41 -11.61
CA LEU A 41 -5.95 21.26 -10.16
C LEU A 41 -5.27 19.95 -9.72
N VAL A 42 -5.58 18.81 -10.35
CA VAL A 42 -4.96 17.51 -10.02
C VAL A 42 -3.47 17.55 -10.35
N VAL A 43 -3.12 18.08 -11.53
CA VAL A 43 -1.73 18.26 -11.95
C VAL A 43 -0.99 19.20 -10.98
N ALA A 44 -1.60 20.32 -10.57
CA ALA A 44 -1.00 21.25 -9.62
C ALA A 44 -0.76 20.61 -8.24
N LEU A 45 -1.71 19.82 -7.74
CA LEU A 45 -1.57 19.08 -6.48
C LEU A 45 -0.46 18.05 -6.55
N LEU A 46 -0.40 17.25 -7.63
CA LEU A 46 0.64 16.24 -7.81
C LEU A 46 2.02 16.87 -8.02
N ALA A 47 2.11 17.97 -8.77
CA ALA A 47 3.35 18.73 -8.94
C ALA A 47 3.80 19.36 -7.61
N GLY A 48 2.87 19.92 -6.83
CA GLY A 48 3.14 20.45 -5.50
C GLY A 48 3.60 19.37 -4.52
N ALA A 49 3.01 18.19 -4.58
CA ALA A 49 3.45 17.03 -3.81
C ALA A 49 4.88 16.60 -4.17
N ALA A 50 5.19 16.52 -5.47
CA ALA A 50 6.53 16.21 -5.95
C ALA A 50 7.55 17.26 -5.48
N PHE A 51 7.21 18.56 -5.58
CA PHE A 51 8.06 19.64 -5.10
C PHE A 51 8.27 19.55 -3.58
N GLY A 52 7.22 19.31 -2.80
CA GLY A 52 7.30 19.12 -1.35
C GLY A 52 8.16 17.91 -0.97
N ALA A 53 8.05 16.81 -1.71
CA ALA A 53 8.89 15.63 -1.50
C ALA A 53 10.38 15.92 -1.82
N CYS A 54 10.67 16.65 -2.90
CA CYS A 54 12.03 17.09 -3.20
C CYS A 54 12.58 18.03 -2.12
N ALA A 55 11.77 18.97 -1.63
CA ALA A 55 12.14 19.86 -0.53
C ALA A 55 12.42 19.07 0.75
N PHE A 56 11.57 18.09 1.09
CA PHE A 56 11.77 17.18 2.21
C PHE A 56 13.12 16.44 2.11
N VAL A 57 13.41 15.82 0.97
CA VAL A 57 14.69 15.13 0.74
C VAL A 57 15.89 16.09 0.87
N ALA A 58 15.77 17.30 0.35
CA ALA A 58 16.83 18.31 0.45
C ALA A 58 17.05 18.83 1.88
N ILE A 59 15.99 18.88 2.71
CA ILE A 59 16.08 19.25 4.12
C ILE A 59 16.71 18.12 4.92
N GLU A 60 16.19 16.90 4.79
CA GLU A 60 16.66 15.70 5.51
C GLU A 60 18.13 15.38 5.23
N THR A 61 18.61 15.62 4.01
CA THR A 61 20.03 15.43 3.67
C THR A 61 20.97 16.47 4.30
N ARG A 62 20.44 17.58 4.80
CA ARG A 62 21.20 18.68 5.43
C ARG A 62 21.07 18.73 6.95
N VAL A 63 20.07 18.06 7.52
CA VAL A 63 19.80 18.05 8.96
C VAL A 63 20.67 17.01 9.66
N ALA A 64 21.23 17.37 10.82
CA ALA A 64 22.17 16.52 11.57
C ALA A 64 21.51 15.27 12.19
N ARG A 65 20.19 15.28 12.39
CA ARG A 65 19.38 14.15 12.87
C ARG A 65 18.09 14.05 12.02
N PRO A 66 18.16 13.42 10.83
CA PRO A 66 17.03 13.28 9.92
C PRO A 66 15.85 12.54 10.59
N MET A 67 14.62 12.95 10.31
CA MET A 67 13.41 12.22 10.72
C MET A 67 13.32 10.87 10.03
N LEU A 68 13.81 10.79 8.78
CA LEU A 68 13.86 9.55 8.02
C LEU A 68 15.27 9.35 7.47
N ASP A 69 15.90 8.25 7.89
CA ASP A 69 17.19 7.86 7.34
C ASP A 69 17.02 7.38 5.88
N LEU A 70 17.24 8.30 4.94
CA LEU A 70 17.13 8.05 3.51
C LEU A 70 18.13 6.98 3.01
N SER A 71 19.18 6.68 3.78
CA SER A 71 20.10 5.59 3.45
C SER A 71 19.43 4.22 3.49
N LEU A 72 18.34 4.06 4.27
CA LEU A 72 17.56 2.83 4.31
C LEU A 72 16.90 2.52 2.96
N PHE A 73 16.51 3.54 2.18
CA PHE A 73 15.96 3.33 0.83
C PHE A 73 16.98 2.75 -0.15
N ARG A 74 18.29 2.83 0.13
CA ARG A 74 19.31 2.11 -0.66
C ARG A 74 19.30 0.59 -0.39
N ILE A 75 18.72 0.16 0.72
CA ILE A 75 18.62 -1.25 1.09
C ILE A 75 17.36 -1.82 0.43
N ALA A 76 17.54 -2.67 -0.60
CA ALA A 76 16.43 -3.30 -1.31
C ALA A 76 15.44 -4.04 -0.37
N ARG A 77 15.94 -4.60 0.73
CA ARG A 77 15.10 -5.24 1.76
C ARG A 77 14.16 -4.26 2.46
N PHE A 78 14.62 -3.03 2.74
CA PHE A 78 13.79 -2.00 3.36
C PHE A 78 12.68 -1.56 2.41
N VAL A 79 13.03 -1.28 1.15
CA VAL A 79 12.04 -0.97 0.11
C VAL A 79 11.04 -2.10 -0.05
N GLY A 80 11.50 -3.35 -0.06
CA GLY A 80 10.63 -4.53 -0.10
C GLY A 80 9.62 -4.56 1.04
N VAL A 81 10.06 -4.31 2.28
CA VAL A 81 9.16 -4.23 3.44
C VAL A 81 8.12 -3.11 3.29
N GLN A 82 8.49 -1.95 2.75
CA GLN A 82 7.56 -0.84 2.51
C GLN A 82 6.54 -1.12 1.39
N VAL A 83 6.90 -1.95 0.39
CA VAL A 83 6.00 -2.34 -0.70
C VAL A 83 4.95 -3.34 -0.24
N LEU A 84 5.25 -4.21 0.74
CA LEU A 84 4.33 -5.27 1.16
C LEU A 84 2.94 -4.75 1.60
N PRO A 85 2.81 -3.72 2.47
CA PRO A 85 1.51 -3.14 2.81
C PRO A 85 0.77 -2.58 1.59
N VAL A 86 1.48 -1.89 0.68
CA VAL A 86 0.88 -1.32 -0.53
C VAL A 86 0.33 -2.42 -1.43
N SER A 87 1.11 -3.47 -1.67
CA SER A 87 0.66 -4.63 -2.43
C SER A 87 -0.51 -5.34 -1.76
N THR A 88 -0.54 -5.42 -0.43
CA THR A 88 -1.66 -6.01 0.31
C THR A 88 -2.94 -5.18 0.13
N CYS A 89 -2.82 -3.85 0.17
CA CYS A 89 -3.94 -2.95 -0.14
C CYS A 89 -4.48 -3.20 -1.55
N CYS A 90 -3.59 -3.22 -2.56
CA CYS A 90 -3.99 -3.40 -3.96
C CYS A 90 -4.57 -4.79 -4.25
N CYS A 91 -3.97 -5.85 -3.70
CA CYS A 91 -4.36 -7.23 -4.03
C CYS A 91 -5.54 -7.75 -3.21
N TYR A 92 -5.79 -7.18 -2.03
CA TYR A 92 -6.79 -7.72 -1.10
C TYR A 92 -7.81 -6.67 -0.67
N ILE A 93 -7.39 -5.52 -0.13
CA ILE A 93 -8.33 -4.52 0.42
C ILE A 93 -9.25 -3.97 -0.67
N VAL A 94 -8.72 -3.68 -1.86
CA VAL A 94 -9.55 -3.21 -2.99
C VAL A 94 -10.59 -4.26 -3.38
N LEU A 95 -10.25 -5.54 -3.37
CA LEU A 95 -11.19 -6.62 -3.72
C LEU A 95 -12.34 -6.74 -2.73
N LEU A 96 -12.09 -6.51 -1.43
CA LEU A 96 -13.15 -6.53 -0.41
C LEU A 96 -14.23 -5.47 -0.64
N VAL A 97 -13.93 -4.42 -1.41
CA VAL A 97 -14.91 -3.40 -1.79
C VAL A 97 -15.50 -3.70 -3.16
N VAL A 98 -14.67 -4.03 -4.15
CA VAL A 98 -15.09 -4.19 -5.55
C VAL A 98 -15.89 -5.48 -5.78
N LEU A 99 -15.51 -6.60 -5.15
CA LEU A 99 -16.18 -7.88 -5.38
C LEU A 99 -17.62 -7.92 -4.86
N PRO A 100 -17.96 -7.45 -3.64
CA PRO A 100 -19.36 -7.40 -3.21
C PRO A 100 -20.22 -6.51 -4.11
N LEU A 101 -19.70 -5.33 -4.49
CA LEU A 101 -20.38 -4.43 -5.41
C LEU A 101 -20.64 -5.09 -6.75
N ARG A 102 -19.70 -5.89 -7.25
CA ARG A 102 -19.86 -6.65 -8.49
C ARG A 102 -20.85 -7.82 -8.31
N PHE A 103 -20.68 -8.67 -7.32
CA PHE A 103 -21.50 -9.87 -7.13
C PHE A 103 -22.97 -9.51 -6.91
N ILE A 104 -23.25 -8.54 -6.05
CA ILE A 104 -24.61 -8.13 -5.72
C ILE A 104 -25.17 -7.18 -6.79
N GLY A 105 -24.35 -6.22 -7.24
CA GLY A 105 -24.82 -5.13 -8.11
C GLY A 105 -24.82 -5.45 -9.60
N ILE A 106 -23.93 -6.32 -10.08
CA ILE A 106 -23.78 -6.63 -11.51
C ILE A 106 -24.21 -8.08 -11.79
N ASP A 107 -23.66 -9.04 -11.05
CA ASP A 107 -23.87 -10.46 -11.31
C ASP A 107 -25.19 -10.99 -10.70
N GLY A 108 -25.85 -10.19 -9.84
CA GLY A 108 -27.17 -10.49 -9.28
C GLY A 108 -27.19 -11.60 -8.24
N PHE A 109 -26.06 -11.93 -7.63
CA PHE A 109 -25.98 -12.90 -6.54
C PHE A 109 -26.79 -12.43 -5.31
N SER A 110 -27.32 -13.40 -4.57
CA SER A 110 -27.89 -13.15 -3.23
C SER A 110 -26.81 -12.63 -2.27
N GLU A 111 -27.20 -11.79 -1.33
CA GLU A 111 -26.33 -11.23 -0.28
C GLU A 111 -25.63 -12.34 0.52
N ILE A 112 -26.33 -13.45 0.76
CA ILE A 112 -25.81 -14.60 1.49
C ILE A 112 -24.72 -15.32 0.69
N ASP A 113 -24.94 -15.49 -0.62
CA ASP A 113 -23.97 -16.17 -1.51
C ASP A 113 -22.71 -15.32 -1.69
N ALA A 114 -22.87 -14.01 -1.87
CA ALA A 114 -21.76 -13.06 -1.87
C ALA A 114 -21.00 -13.10 -0.53
N GLY A 115 -21.72 -13.21 0.60
CA GLY A 115 -21.13 -13.39 1.92
C GLY A 115 -20.25 -14.65 2.00
N TRP A 116 -20.71 -15.79 1.48
CA TRP A 116 -19.92 -17.02 1.42
C TRP A 116 -18.66 -16.88 0.56
N LEU A 117 -18.76 -16.23 -0.61
CA LEU A 117 -17.60 -15.95 -1.46
C LEU A 117 -16.60 -15.00 -0.79
N MET A 118 -17.08 -14.03 -0.01
CA MET A 118 -16.24 -13.13 0.79
C MET A 118 -15.60 -13.81 2.01
N LEU A 119 -16.26 -14.82 2.58
CA LEU A 119 -15.61 -15.69 3.56
C LEU A 119 -14.52 -16.53 2.90
N ALA A 120 -14.75 -17.04 1.69
CA ALA A 120 -13.77 -17.85 0.97
C ALA A 120 -12.48 -17.06 0.64
N ILE A 121 -12.58 -15.78 0.26
CA ILE A 121 -11.38 -14.94 0.03
C ILE A 121 -10.63 -14.61 1.33
N SER A 122 -11.35 -14.54 2.47
CA SER A 122 -10.77 -14.19 3.77
C SER A 122 -10.23 -15.41 4.54
N ALA A 123 -10.76 -16.60 4.30
CA ALA A 123 -10.39 -17.83 5.01
C ALA A 123 -8.89 -18.15 4.98
N PRO A 124 -8.15 -17.94 3.87
CA PRO A 124 -6.70 -18.13 3.84
C PRO A 124 -5.96 -17.25 4.85
N MET A 125 -6.46 -16.05 5.19
CA MET A 125 -5.82 -15.17 6.17
C MET A 125 -5.75 -15.79 7.57
N LEU A 126 -6.59 -16.80 7.87
CA LEU A 126 -6.56 -17.49 9.16
C LEU A 126 -5.43 -18.53 9.24
N VAL A 127 -5.09 -19.15 8.11
CA VAL A 127 -4.17 -20.31 8.05
C VAL A 127 -2.79 -19.91 7.52
N VAL A 128 -2.75 -19.06 6.50
CA VAL A 128 -1.52 -18.69 5.79
C VAL A 128 -0.47 -18.02 6.69
N PRO A 129 -0.81 -17.13 7.66
CA PRO A 129 0.19 -16.56 8.57
C PRO A 129 0.88 -17.61 9.44
N LEU A 130 0.15 -18.64 9.87
CA LEU A 130 0.72 -19.74 10.67
C LEU A 130 1.69 -20.58 9.83
N VAL A 131 1.31 -20.88 8.59
CA VAL A 131 2.18 -21.58 7.63
C VAL A 131 3.42 -20.73 7.33
N ALA A 132 3.25 -19.43 7.06
CA ALA A 132 4.35 -18.50 6.79
C ALA A 132 5.33 -18.41 7.97
N ALA A 133 4.83 -18.32 9.21
CA ALA A 133 5.65 -18.31 10.42
C ALA A 133 6.41 -19.63 10.65
N THR A 134 5.83 -20.75 10.24
CA THR A 134 6.54 -22.04 10.28
C THR A 134 7.63 -22.09 9.21
N LEU A 135 7.36 -21.52 8.03
CA LEU A 135 8.25 -21.51 6.88
C LEU A 135 9.44 -20.56 7.07
N THR A 136 9.33 -19.52 7.90
CA THR A 136 10.47 -18.64 8.27
C THR A 136 11.59 -19.37 8.99
N ARG A 137 11.37 -20.60 9.47
CA ARG A 137 12.43 -21.46 10.03
C ARG A 137 13.39 -22.00 8.97
N TRP A 138 12.94 -22.04 7.71
CA TRP A 138 13.67 -22.65 6.59
C TRP A 138 13.99 -21.66 5.47
N LEU A 139 13.15 -20.66 5.27
CA LEU A 139 13.28 -19.64 4.24
C LEU A 139 13.44 -18.25 4.87
N SER A 140 14.15 -17.35 4.19
CA SER A 140 14.20 -15.95 4.61
C SER A 140 12.84 -15.26 4.43
N ALA A 141 12.53 -14.32 5.32
CA ALA A 141 11.29 -13.54 5.24
C ALA A 141 11.09 -12.87 3.87
N GLY A 142 12.18 -12.40 3.24
CA GLY A 142 12.12 -11.80 1.90
C GLY A 142 11.66 -12.77 0.81
N VAL A 143 12.11 -14.03 0.86
CA VAL A 143 11.68 -15.07 -0.11
C VAL A 143 10.21 -15.43 0.12
N ILE A 144 9.79 -15.58 1.38
CA ILE A 144 8.39 -15.88 1.73
C ILE A 144 7.47 -14.77 1.25
N SER A 145 7.83 -13.51 1.51
CA SER A 145 7.10 -12.34 1.05
C SER A 145 7.05 -12.25 -0.48
N GLY A 146 8.16 -12.51 -1.17
CA GLY A 146 8.21 -12.53 -2.64
C GLY A 146 7.32 -13.62 -3.24
N LEU A 147 7.36 -14.84 -2.71
CA LEU A 147 6.49 -15.94 -3.11
C LEU A 147 5.01 -15.61 -2.86
N GLY A 148 4.69 -15.02 -1.70
CA GLY A 148 3.34 -14.57 -1.39
C GLY A 148 2.81 -13.53 -2.37
N LEU A 149 3.65 -12.56 -2.76
CA LEU A 149 3.29 -11.56 -3.77
C LEU A 149 3.08 -12.17 -5.16
N LEU A 150 3.95 -13.10 -5.58
CA LEU A 150 3.77 -13.80 -6.86
C LEU A 150 2.49 -14.63 -6.88
N LEU A 151 2.18 -15.31 -5.76
CA LEU A 151 0.95 -16.08 -5.61
C LEU A 151 -0.28 -15.18 -5.62
N ALA A 152 -0.22 -14.02 -4.95
CA ALA A 152 -1.30 -13.02 -4.99
C ALA A 152 -1.52 -12.48 -6.41
N ALA A 153 -0.43 -12.15 -7.13
CA ALA A 153 -0.51 -11.69 -8.51
C ALA A 153 -1.10 -12.76 -9.45
N ALA A 154 -0.66 -14.02 -9.32
CA ALA A 154 -1.22 -15.14 -10.07
C ALA A 154 -2.71 -15.36 -9.74
N GLY A 155 -3.09 -15.25 -8.47
CA GLY A 155 -4.48 -15.35 -8.03
C GLY A 155 -5.37 -14.24 -8.60
N LEU A 156 -4.87 -13.00 -8.68
CA LEU A 156 -5.57 -11.88 -9.32
C LEU A 156 -5.76 -12.10 -10.81
N VAL A 157 -4.72 -12.56 -11.52
CA VAL A 157 -4.81 -12.86 -12.96
C VAL A 157 -5.82 -13.99 -13.19
N TRP A 158 -5.77 -15.04 -12.36
CA TRP A 158 -6.75 -16.13 -12.43
C TRP A 158 -8.16 -15.60 -12.20
N LEU A 159 -8.36 -14.76 -11.17
CA LEU A 159 -9.66 -14.19 -10.85
C LEU A 159 -10.19 -13.35 -12.01
N ASP A 160 -9.37 -12.51 -12.65
CA ASP A 160 -9.75 -11.74 -13.84
C ASP A 160 -10.19 -12.68 -15.00
N VAL A 161 -9.43 -13.74 -15.25
CA VAL A 161 -9.79 -14.73 -16.29
C VAL A 161 -11.09 -15.45 -15.96
N ALA A 162 -11.28 -15.90 -14.72
CA ALA A 162 -12.50 -16.57 -14.27
C ALA A 162 -13.73 -15.65 -14.36
N LEU A 163 -13.55 -14.38 -14.01
CA LEU A 163 -14.59 -13.35 -14.09
C LEU A 163 -14.94 -12.92 -15.53
N ARG A 164 -14.04 -13.12 -16.49
CA ARG A 164 -14.29 -12.88 -17.92
C ARG A 164 -14.88 -14.09 -18.63
N GLY A 165 -14.49 -15.30 -18.22
CA GLY A 165 -14.97 -16.56 -18.79
C GLY A 165 -16.32 -17.03 -18.26
N GLY A 166 -16.83 -16.41 -17.18
CA GLY A 166 -18.16 -16.67 -16.61
C GLY A 166 -19.27 -15.72 -17.09
N ALA A 167 -19.00 -14.89 -18.10
CA ALA A 167 -19.99 -14.09 -18.84
C ALA A 167 -20.32 -14.75 -20.17
#